data_AF-A0A482U783-F1
#
_entry.id   AF-A0A482U783-F1
#
_cell.length_a   1.000
_cell.length_b   1.000
_cell.length_c   1.000
_cell.angle_alpha   90.00
_cell.angle_beta   90.00
_cell.angle_gamma   90.00
#
_symmetry.space_group_name_H-M   'P 1'
#
loop_
_entity.id
_entity.type
_entity.pdbx_description
1 polymer ?
#
loop_
_entity_poly.entity_id
_entity_poly.type
_entity_poly.pdbx_seq_one_letter_code
_entity_poly.pdbx_strand_id
1 'polypeptide(L)'
;MRVKPIGELVFEKDGHKHHIAANQLLQGELKKEAEGLHGESEDWSVIFTANSAFGNFAWSVSYTLGNEELDVSDSERVKTPDGVKVIRDVSFKSA
;
A
#
# COMPACT_ATOMS: atom_id res chain seq x y z
N MET A 1 -11.87 -9.62 -6.54
CA MET A 1 -11.43 -8.96 -5.28
C MET A 1 -10.37 -7.90 -5.60
N ARG A 2 -10.19 -6.90 -4.73
CA ARG A 2 -9.11 -5.90 -4.86
C ARG A 2 -8.50 -5.63 -3.50
N VAL A 3 -7.24 -5.21 -3.45
CA VAL A 3 -6.64 -4.65 -2.22
C VAL A 3 -7.12 -3.21 -2.06
N LYS A 4 -7.53 -2.83 -0.85
CA LYS A 4 -7.86 -1.44 -0.51
C LYS A 4 -7.02 -0.91 0.66
N PRO A 5 -6.50 0.31 0.56
CA PRO A 5 -5.89 0.99 1.70
C PRO A 5 -6.97 1.39 2.72
N ILE A 6 -6.63 1.34 4.00
CA ILE A 6 -7.51 1.74 5.11
C ILE A 6 -6.77 2.61 6.14
N GLY A 7 -7.54 3.43 6.84
CA GLY A 7 -7.02 4.36 7.85
C GLY A 7 -6.51 5.66 7.24
N GLU A 8 -5.37 6.12 7.73
CA GLU A 8 -4.73 7.38 7.34
C GLU A 8 -3.23 7.30 7.60
N LEU A 9 -2.45 7.98 6.77
CA LEU A 9 -1.05 8.29 7.04
C LEU A 9 -0.99 9.58 7.85
N VAL A 10 -0.38 9.53 9.03
CA VAL A 10 -0.08 10.70 9.87
C VAL A 10 1.42 10.83 10.00
N PHE A 11 1.94 12.01 9.64
CA PHE A 11 3.36 12.28 9.71
C PHE A 11 3.66 13.69 10.21
N GLU A 12 4.86 13.89 10.71
CA GLU A 12 5.36 15.18 11.21
C GLU A 12 6.50 15.68 10.34
N LYS A 13 6.47 16.97 10.00
CA LYS A 13 7.54 17.70 9.33
C LYS A 13 7.58 19.12 9.86
N ASP A 14 8.77 19.63 10.17
CA ASP A 14 8.98 20.99 10.67
C ASP A 14 8.13 21.32 11.92
N GLY A 15 7.87 20.32 12.78
CA GLY A 15 7.06 20.46 13.99
C GLY A 15 5.54 20.45 13.77
N HIS A 16 5.08 20.26 12.53
CA HIS A 16 3.66 20.22 12.17
C HIS A 16 3.22 18.81 11.76
N LYS A 17 2.02 18.42 12.21
CA LYS A 17 1.39 17.16 11.81
C LYS A 17 0.59 17.33 10.53
N HIS A 18 0.72 16.35 9.64
CA HIS A 18 0.03 16.26 8.37
C HIS A 18 -0.69 14.92 8.26
N HIS A 19 -1.81 14.93 7.55
CA HIS A 19 -2.71 13.80 7.42
C HIS A 19 -3.01 13.55 5.95
N ILE A 20 -2.96 12.29 5.53
CA ILE A 20 -3.40 11.83 4.22
C ILE A 20 -4.34 10.65 4.44
N ALA A 21 -5.58 10.76 3.98
CA ALA A 21 -6.54 9.68 4.13
C ALA A 21 -6.18 8.52 3.19
N ALA A 22 -6.40 7.27 3.64
CA ALA A 22 -6.07 6.09 2.85
C ALA A 22 -6.73 6.07 1.46
N ASN A 23 -7.93 6.63 1.32
CA ASN A 23 -8.64 6.72 0.03
C ASN A 23 -8.02 7.72 -0.97
N GLN A 24 -7.05 8.54 -0.54
CA GLN A 24 -6.30 9.44 -1.41
C GLN A 24 -5.08 8.76 -2.04
N LEU A 25 -4.75 7.52 -1.62
CA LEU A 25 -3.68 6.75 -2.23
C LEU A 25 -4.08 6.32 -3.63
N LEU A 26 -3.17 6.55 -4.58
CA LEU A 26 -3.33 6.12 -5.96
C LEU A 26 -2.73 4.73 -6.13
N GLN A 27 -3.55 3.80 -6.61
CA GLN A 27 -3.10 2.46 -6.98
C GLN A 27 -2.34 2.52 -8.31
N GLY A 28 -1.13 1.97 -8.33
CA GLY A 28 -0.34 1.76 -9.53
C GLY A 28 -0.72 0.49 -10.29
N GLU A 29 0.19 0.05 -11.16
CA GLU A 29 -0.03 -1.12 -12.01
C GLU A 29 0.08 -2.45 -11.25
N LEU A 30 -0.77 -3.39 -11.69
CA LEU A 30 -0.75 -4.83 -11.41
C LEU A 30 0.59 -5.49 -11.73
N LYS A 31 1.37 -6.03 -10.78
CA LYS A 31 2.53 -6.88 -11.12
C LYS A 31 2.32 -8.31 -10.62
N LYS A 32 2.34 -9.27 -11.55
CA LYS A 32 2.34 -10.71 -11.23
C LYS A 32 3.76 -11.12 -10.84
N GLU A 33 3.92 -11.73 -9.67
CA GLU A 33 5.22 -12.19 -9.17
C GLU A 33 5.44 -13.68 -9.46
N ALA A 34 4.40 -14.51 -9.32
CA ALA A 34 4.47 -15.94 -9.60
C ALA A 34 3.14 -16.50 -10.12
N GLU A 35 3.25 -17.53 -10.96
CA GLU A 35 2.12 -18.37 -11.35
C GLU A 35 1.88 -19.47 -10.33
N GLY A 36 0.64 -19.62 -9.88
CA GLY A 36 0.22 -20.82 -9.16
C GLY A 36 0.19 -22.03 -10.08
N LEU A 37 0.55 -23.20 -9.54
CA LEU A 37 0.27 -24.47 -10.24
C LEU A 37 -1.25 -24.65 -10.32
N HIS A 38 -1.76 -24.88 -11.54
CA HIS A 38 -3.14 -25.34 -11.81
C HIS A 38 -4.27 -24.58 -11.06
N GLY A 39 -4.19 -23.25 -10.99
CA GLY A 39 -5.32 -22.43 -10.54
C GLY A 39 -5.56 -22.43 -9.04
N GLU A 40 -4.56 -22.76 -8.23
CA GLU A 40 -4.70 -22.77 -6.76
C GLU A 40 -4.50 -21.37 -6.14
N SER A 41 -3.49 -20.63 -6.58
CA SER A 41 -3.19 -19.28 -6.06
C SER A 41 -2.12 -18.54 -6.87
N GLU A 42 -2.35 -17.29 -7.25
CA GLU A 42 -1.35 -16.44 -7.91
C GLU A 42 -0.78 -15.40 -6.96
N ASP A 43 0.52 -15.15 -7.00
CA ASP A 43 1.15 -14.10 -6.20
C ASP A 43 1.27 -12.82 -7.02
N TRP A 44 0.79 -11.73 -6.42
CA TRP A 44 0.73 -10.42 -7.03
C TRP A 44 1.32 -9.36 -6.09
N SER A 45 1.86 -8.30 -6.68
CA SER A 45 2.24 -7.10 -5.99
C SER A 45 1.62 -5.87 -6.65
N VAL A 46 1.39 -4.83 -5.84
CA VAL A 46 0.90 -3.54 -6.30
C VAL A 46 1.55 -2.42 -5.49
N ILE A 47 1.85 -1.30 -6.14
CA ILE A 47 2.34 -0.11 -5.47
C ILE A 47 1.18 0.87 -5.24
N PHE A 48 1.02 1.33 -4.01
CA PHE A 48 0.18 2.49 -3.70
C PHE A 48 1.05 3.72 -3.46
N THR A 49 0.62 4.88 -3.95
CA THR A 49 1.36 6.14 -3.78
C THR A 49 0.50 7.22 -3.16
N ALA A 50 1.09 8.05 -2.31
CA ALA A 50 0.46 9.25 -1.76
C ALA A 50 1.36 10.46 -2.01
N ASN A 51 0.81 11.46 -2.70
CA ASN A 51 1.52 12.71 -2.94
C ASN A 51 1.22 13.69 -1.81
N SER A 52 2.27 14.29 -1.25
CA SER A 52 2.19 15.37 -0.28
C SER A 52 2.96 16.58 -0.77
N ALA A 53 2.79 17.73 -0.11
CA ALA A 53 3.60 18.92 -0.39
C ALA A 53 5.11 18.71 -0.14
N PHE A 54 5.49 17.67 0.60
CA PHE A 54 6.88 17.39 0.99
C PHE A 54 7.53 16.27 0.18
N GLY A 55 6.82 15.71 -0.81
CA GLY A 55 7.24 14.56 -1.59
C GLY A 55 6.23 13.41 -1.54
N ASN A 56 6.64 12.27 -2.08
CA ASN A 56 5.76 11.12 -2.28
C ASN A 56 6.08 9.99 -1.30
N PHE A 57 5.03 9.39 -0.75
CA PHE A 57 5.09 8.11 -0.06
C PHE A 57 4.71 7.00 -1.03
N ALA A 58 5.29 5.82 -0.86
CA ALA A 58 4.91 4.64 -1.62
C ALA A 58 4.93 3.38 -0.73
N TRP A 59 3.97 2.49 -0.98
CA TRP A 59 3.86 1.20 -0.32
C TRP A 59 3.81 0.10 -1.37
N SER A 60 4.63 -0.93 -1.20
CA SER A 60 4.52 -2.18 -1.93
C SER A 60 3.62 -3.11 -1.14
N VAL A 61 2.60 -3.66 -1.78
CA VAL A 61 1.65 -4.58 -1.16
C VAL A 61 1.64 -5.86 -1.95
N SER A 62 2.01 -6.95 -1.29
CA SER A 62 2.01 -8.29 -1.86
C SER A 62 0.77 -9.04 -1.37
N TYR A 63 0.09 -9.71 -2.28
CA TYR A 63 -1.13 -10.44 -1.98
C TYR A 63 -1.24 -11.68 -2.86
N THR A 64 -1.90 -12.70 -2.32
CA THR A 64 -2.22 -13.92 -3.04
C THR A 64 -3.66 -13.87 -3.52
N LEU A 65 -3.87 -14.18 -4.80
CA LEU A 65 -5.18 -14.26 -5.44
C LEU A 65 -5.52 -15.73 -5.71
N GLY A 66 -6.40 -16.30 -4.88
CA GLY A 66 -6.98 -17.64 -5.10
C GLY A 66 -8.31 -17.59 -5.84
N ASN A 67 -8.91 -18.76 -6.06
CA ASN A 67 -10.20 -18.89 -6.76
C ASN A 67 -11.36 -18.16 -6.07
N GLU A 68 -11.32 -18.04 -4.73
CA GLU A 68 -12.42 -17.46 -3.95
C GLU A 68 -11.97 -16.36 -2.98
N GLU A 69 -10.67 -16.16 -2.77
CA GLU A 69 -10.16 -15.24 -1.75
C GLU A 69 -8.94 -14.45 -2.21
N LEU A 70 -8.86 -13.21 -1.72
CA LEU A 70 -7.67 -12.38 -1.80
C LEU A 70 -7.14 -12.22 -0.38
N ASP A 71 -5.89 -12.61 -0.18
CA ASP A 71 -5.21 -12.46 1.11
C ASP A 71 -4.01 -11.53 0.97
N VAL A 72 -3.92 -10.51 1.84
CA VAL A 72 -2.78 -9.59 1.84
C VAL A 72 -1.68 -10.24 2.67
N SER A 73 -0.64 -10.72 1.99
CA SER A 73 0.47 -11.43 2.60
C SER A 73 1.43 -10.48 3.31
N ASP A 74 1.73 -9.33 2.68
CA ASP A 74 2.66 -8.35 3.22
C ASP A 74 2.39 -6.93 2.69
N SER A 75 2.79 -5.92 3.45
CA SER A 75 2.79 -4.54 3.00
C SER A 75 3.94 -3.75 3.61
N GLU A 76 4.79 -3.17 2.77
CA GLU A 76 5.96 -2.40 3.19
C GLU A 76 5.93 -1.00 2.60
N ARG A 77 6.30 0.00 3.41
CA ARG A 77 6.54 1.36 2.93
C ARG A 77 7.91 1.46 2.27
N VAL A 78 7.95 1.48 0.94
CA VAL A 78 9.17 1.50 0.12
C VAL A 78 9.69 2.90 -0.20
N LYS A 79 8.89 3.95 0.03
CA LYS A 79 9.31 5.35 -0.15
C LYS A 79 8.72 6.26 0.92
N THR A 80 9.58 7.09 1.51
CA THR A 80 9.22 8.14 2.48
C THR A 80 9.99 9.41 2.11
N PRO A 81 9.37 10.60 2.10
CA PRO A 81 10.09 11.85 1.89
C PRO A 81 11.08 12.18 3.02
N ASP A 82 12.19 12.82 2.68
CA ASP A 82 13.23 13.17 3.65
C ASP A 82 12.75 14.16 4.72
N GLY A 83 13.27 14.00 5.93
CA GLY A 83 12.95 14.87 7.07
C GLY A 83 11.51 14.72 7.58
N VAL A 84 10.79 13.68 7.14
CA VAL A 84 9.47 13.33 7.66
C VAL A 84 9.59 12.26 8.74
N LYS A 85 8.88 12.43 9.85
CA LYS A 85 8.67 11.40 10.86
C LYS A 85 7.26 10.85 10.76
N VAL A 86 7.12 9.59 10.35
CA VAL A 86 5.79 8.96 10.33
C VAL A 86 5.37 8.56 11.74
N ILE A 87 4.18 9.00 12.13
CA ILE A 87 3.57 8.75 13.44
C ILE A 87 2.61 7.56 13.37
N ARG A 88 1.83 7.49 12.27
CA ARG A 88 0.88 6.41 12.01
C ARG A 88 0.85 6.14 10.52
N ASP A 89 0.85 4.86 10.14
CA ASP A 89 0.79 4.45 8.75
C ASP A 89 -0.61 3.97 8.34
N VAL A 90 -0.83 3.90 7.03
CA VAL A 90 -1.96 3.19 6.44
C VAL A 90 -1.79 1.67 6.60
N SER A 91 -2.88 0.93 6.44
CA SER A 91 -2.86 -0.52 6.33
C SER A 91 -3.63 -0.97 5.09
N PHE A 92 -3.48 -2.23 4.69
CA PHE A 92 -4.11 -2.77 3.48
C PHE A 92 -4.93 -4.01 3.83
N LYS A 93 -6.07 -4.16 3.17
CA LYS A 93 -6.92 -5.35 3.31
C LYS A 93 -7.61 -5.71 2.01
N SER A 94 -8.12 -6.93 1.93
CA SER A 94 -9.06 -7.31 0.87
C SER A 94 -10.34 -6.47 0.93
N ALA A 95 -10.82 -6.07 -0.25
CA ALA A 95 -11.96 -5.18 -0.43
C ALA A 95 -13.30 -5.87 -0.29
#